data_AF-A0A9E1Q868-F1
#
_entry.id   AF-A0A9E1Q868-F1
#
_cell.length_a   1.000
_cell.length_b   1.000
_cell.length_c   1.000
_cell.angle_alpha   90.00
_cell.angle_beta   90.00
_cell.angle_gamma   90.00
#
_symmetry.space_group_name_H-M   'P 1'
#
loop_
_entity.id
_entity.type
_entity.pdbx_description
1 polymer ?
#
loop_
_entity_poly.entity_id
_entity_poly.type
_entity_poly.pdbx_seq_one_letter_code
_entity_poly.pdbx_strand_id
1 'polypeptide(L)'
;MIEETVGRAPFDAFLSEYFTKHAFKVMDTDNFIEYLEGTLLKDEATRDAVNLTAWIDGAGLPDNCPKIQSNRIENVDIAVENWASGNLATSDLLWNDWLYQERYRFLKSIPSSVNVAKLDELNSTFNISSTGNNEVLFAWLEQAVLKGHEASYDRLETFLINVGRRKFLTPLYKALLDTDQTNMALSIYKKARPNYHSVATGTMDELLKIDGSK
;
A
#
# COMPACT_ATOMS: atom_id res chain seq x y z
N MET A 1 18.08 -9.59 2.03
CA MET A 1 19.25 -9.43 1.15
C MET A 1 20.50 -9.35 2.03
N ILE A 2 20.96 -8.18 2.52
CA ILE A 2 22.18 -8.12 3.36
C ILE A 2 22.09 -9.07 4.56
N GLU A 3 21.00 -9.01 5.34
CA GLU A 3 20.76 -9.91 6.47
C GLU A 3 20.77 -11.40 6.08
N GLU A 4 20.22 -11.75 4.91
CA GLU A 4 20.19 -13.15 4.44
C GLU A 4 21.57 -13.61 3.97
N THR A 5 22.39 -12.70 3.44
CA THR A 5 23.76 -12.99 2.99
C THR A 5 24.71 -13.15 4.17
N VAL A 6 24.64 -12.27 5.17
CA VAL A 6 25.61 -12.23 6.28
C VAL A 6 25.10 -12.88 7.57
N GLY A 7 23.79 -13.14 7.65
CA GLY A 7 23.11 -13.61 8.85
C GLY A 7 22.66 -12.48 9.79
N ARG A 8 21.62 -12.78 10.57
CA ARG A 8 21.00 -11.81 11.48
C ARG A 8 21.94 -11.30 12.57
N ALA A 9 22.69 -12.18 13.24
CA ALA A 9 23.54 -11.75 14.35
C ALA A 9 24.65 -10.77 13.91
N PRO A 10 25.39 -11.01 12.80
CA PRO A 10 26.31 -10.01 12.26
C PRO A 10 25.63 -8.72 11.81
N PHE A 11 24.46 -8.81 11.17
CA PHE A 11 23.71 -7.65 10.72
C PHE A 11 23.21 -6.78 11.89
N ASP A 12 22.66 -7.39 12.95
CA ASP A 12 22.20 -6.69 14.16
C ASP A 12 23.37 -6.00 14.87
N ALA A 13 24.54 -6.65 14.95
CA ALA A 13 25.76 -6.06 15.51
C ALA A 13 26.21 -4.84 14.69
N PHE A 14 26.24 -4.97 13.36
CA PHE A 14 26.54 -3.86 12.45
C PHE A 14 25.58 -2.67 12.63
N LEU A 15 24.26 -2.92 12.70
CA LEU A 15 23.26 -1.86 12.90
C LEU A 15 23.47 -1.11 14.22
N SER A 16 23.69 -1.85 15.31
CA SER A 16 23.95 -1.27 16.63
C SER A 16 25.20 -0.38 16.63
N GLU A 17 26.30 -0.86 16.05
CA GLU A 17 27.54 -0.10 15.94
C GLU A 17 27.40 1.12 15.02
N TYR A 18 26.75 0.95 13.86
CA TYR A 18 26.48 2.02 12.91
C TYR A 18 25.73 3.18 13.57
N PHE A 19 24.59 2.89 14.22
CA PHE A 19 23.80 3.94 14.87
C PHE A 19 24.54 4.59 16.04
N THR A 20 25.35 3.83 16.78
CA THR A 20 26.16 4.37 17.89
C THR A 20 27.25 5.30 17.36
N LYS A 21 28.01 4.88 16.35
CA LYS A 21 29.17 5.61 15.80
C LYS A 21 28.78 6.89 15.06
N HIS A 22 27.62 6.84 14.38
CA HIS A 22 27.11 7.92 13.54
C HIS A 22 25.96 8.71 14.18
N ALA A 23 25.70 8.50 15.48
CA ALA A 23 24.73 9.27 16.23
C ALA A 23 24.99 10.78 16.09
N PHE A 24 23.93 11.53 15.78
CA PHE A 24 23.95 12.99 15.61
C PHE A 24 24.89 13.51 14.51
N LYS A 25 25.19 12.68 13.50
CA LYS A 25 25.98 13.05 12.32
C LYS A 25 25.16 12.91 11.04
N VAL A 26 25.62 13.59 9.99
CA VAL A 26 25.11 13.42 8.62
C VAL A 26 25.81 12.24 7.97
N MET A 27 25.11 11.55 7.06
CA MET A 27 25.60 10.44 6.26
C MET A 27 25.04 10.56 4.84
N ASP A 28 25.85 10.24 3.85
CA ASP A 28 25.43 10.06 2.46
C ASP A 28 25.64 8.60 2.03
N THR A 29 25.19 8.27 0.82
CA THR A 29 25.25 6.91 0.28
C THR A 29 26.69 6.42 0.12
N ASP A 30 27.60 7.26 -0.40
CA ASP A 30 28.99 6.86 -0.67
C ASP A 30 29.74 6.54 0.62
N ASN A 31 29.62 7.39 1.65
CA ASN A 31 30.22 7.14 2.96
C ASN A 31 29.59 5.92 3.66
N PHE A 32 28.29 5.67 3.44
CA PHE A 32 27.64 4.47 3.97
C PHE A 32 28.17 3.20 3.31
N ILE A 33 28.35 3.19 1.98
CA ILE A 33 28.93 2.06 1.24
C ILE A 33 30.34 1.78 1.74
N GLU A 34 31.20 2.81 1.84
CA GLU A 34 32.57 2.65 2.35
C GLU A 34 32.57 2.04 3.76
N TYR A 35 31.69 2.52 4.65
CA TYR A 35 31.56 1.96 6.00
C TYR A 35 31.06 0.51 5.99
N LEU A 36 30.02 0.21 5.21
CA LEU A 36 29.41 -1.12 5.10
C LEU A 36 30.41 -2.16 4.57
N GLU A 37 31.17 -1.83 3.53
CA GLU A 37 32.22 -2.69 2.97
C GLU A 37 33.43 -2.80 3.90
N GLY A 38 33.75 -1.74 4.63
CA GLY A 38 34.83 -1.74 5.62
C GLY A 38 34.53 -2.54 6.89
N THR A 39 33.25 -2.80 7.20
CA THR A 39 32.84 -3.40 8.49
C THR A 39 32.11 -4.74 8.36
N LEU A 40 31.17 -4.86 7.44
CA LEU A 40 30.29 -6.02 7.32
C LEU A 40 30.59 -6.84 6.05
N LEU A 41 30.78 -6.19 4.90
CA LEU A 41 31.00 -6.83 3.59
C LEU A 41 32.49 -6.81 3.21
N LYS A 42 33.34 -7.38 4.07
CA LYS A 42 34.80 -7.25 3.95
C LYS A 42 35.40 -8.09 2.83
N ASP A 43 34.80 -9.22 2.52
CA ASP A 43 35.25 -10.12 1.47
C ASP A 43 34.54 -9.84 0.15
N GLU A 44 35.20 -10.18 -0.96
CA GLU A 44 34.67 -9.98 -2.31
C GLU A 44 33.41 -10.80 -2.56
N ALA A 45 33.33 -12.02 -2.03
CA ALA A 45 32.17 -12.89 -2.24
C ALA A 45 30.89 -12.34 -1.61
N THR A 46 30.95 -11.78 -0.40
CA THR A 46 29.77 -11.13 0.22
C THR A 46 29.38 -9.85 -0.51
N ARG A 47 30.34 -9.04 -0.98
CA ARG A 47 30.05 -7.85 -1.81
C ARG A 47 29.35 -8.23 -3.12
N ASP A 48 29.85 -9.22 -3.83
CA ASP A 48 29.26 -9.71 -5.07
C ASP A 48 27.86 -10.30 -4.85
N ALA A 49 27.68 -11.07 -3.77
CA ALA A 49 26.39 -11.65 -3.43
C ALA A 49 25.33 -10.59 -3.07
N VAL A 50 25.74 -9.51 -2.41
CA VAL A 50 24.88 -8.37 -2.06
C VAL A 50 24.57 -7.53 -3.29
N ASN A 51 25.57 -7.27 -4.13
CA ASN A 51 25.48 -6.46 -5.35
C ASN A 51 24.90 -5.05 -5.10
N LEU A 52 25.59 -4.24 -4.27
CA LEU A 52 25.14 -2.91 -3.87
C LEU A 52 24.83 -1.99 -5.05
N THR A 53 25.65 -2.03 -6.10
CA THR A 53 25.45 -1.20 -7.31
C THR A 53 24.09 -1.45 -7.94
N ALA A 54 23.66 -2.71 -8.08
CA ALA A 54 22.35 -3.02 -8.64
C ALA A 54 21.20 -2.54 -7.73
N TRP A 55 21.38 -2.55 -6.42
CA TRP A 55 20.37 -2.10 -5.46
C TRP A 55 20.22 -0.59 -5.36
N ILE A 56 21.32 0.15 -5.51
CA ILE A 56 21.35 1.60 -5.29
C ILE A 56 21.13 2.35 -6.61
N ASP A 57 21.79 1.92 -7.68
CA ASP A 57 21.81 2.63 -8.97
C ASP A 57 21.03 1.89 -10.08
N GLY A 58 20.65 0.64 -9.84
CA GLY A 58 19.91 -0.18 -10.81
C GLY A 58 18.45 0.21 -10.94
N ALA A 59 17.88 -0.01 -12.13
CA ALA A 59 16.46 0.14 -12.37
C ALA A 59 15.68 -1.12 -11.99
N GLY A 60 14.54 -0.95 -11.31
CA GLY A 60 13.69 -2.07 -10.91
C GLY A 60 14.22 -2.84 -9.69
N LEU A 61 13.78 -4.08 -9.52
CA LEU A 61 14.27 -4.96 -8.47
C LEU A 61 15.42 -5.82 -8.98
N PRO A 62 16.54 -5.93 -8.25
CA PRO A 62 17.64 -6.82 -8.62
C PRO A 62 17.25 -8.31 -8.61
N ASP A 63 17.99 -9.13 -9.35
CA ASP A 63 17.74 -10.59 -9.44
C ASP A 63 17.87 -11.31 -8.09
N ASN A 64 18.68 -10.78 -7.17
CA ASN A 64 18.86 -11.28 -5.81
C ASN A 64 17.85 -10.69 -4.81
N CYS A 65 16.77 -10.05 -5.28
CA CYS A 65 15.72 -9.52 -4.42
C CYS A 65 15.11 -10.65 -3.55
N PRO A 66 15.09 -10.49 -2.21
CA PRO A 66 14.52 -11.49 -1.31
C PRO A 66 13.06 -11.76 -1.64
N LYS A 67 12.70 -13.05 -1.67
CA LYS A 67 11.31 -13.48 -1.88
C LYS A 67 10.68 -13.76 -0.53
N ILE A 68 9.94 -12.78 -0.02
CA ILE A 68 9.23 -12.90 1.26
C ILE A 68 7.98 -13.77 1.05
N GLN A 69 7.81 -14.77 1.90
CA GLN A 69 6.65 -15.65 1.93
C GLN A 69 5.85 -15.46 3.22
N SER A 70 4.53 -15.64 3.13
CA SER A 70 3.65 -15.53 4.29
C SER A 70 2.44 -16.42 4.08
N ASN A 71 2.42 -17.55 4.80
CA ASN A 71 1.31 -18.50 4.77
C ASN A 71 -0.05 -17.82 5.01
N ARG A 72 -0.09 -16.75 5.83
CA ARG A 72 -1.32 -16.00 6.10
C ARG A 72 -1.82 -15.24 4.87
N ILE A 73 -0.91 -14.56 4.16
CA ILE A 73 -1.23 -13.83 2.93
C ILE A 73 -1.57 -14.80 1.80
N GLU A 74 -0.84 -15.90 1.68
CA GLU A 74 -1.11 -16.96 0.69
C GLU A 74 -2.51 -17.57 0.91
N ASN A 75 -2.89 -17.85 2.16
CA ASN A 75 -4.23 -18.33 2.49
C ASN A 75 -5.33 -17.32 2.14
N VAL A 76 -5.07 -16.01 2.32
CA VAL A 76 -6.01 -14.96 1.90
C VAL A 76 -6.15 -14.92 0.38
N ASP A 77 -5.05 -15.03 -0.36
CA ASP A 77 -5.08 -15.03 -1.82
C ASP A 77 -5.89 -16.22 -2.36
N ILE A 78 -5.69 -17.41 -1.79
CA ILE A 78 -6.50 -18.60 -2.08
C ILE A 78 -7.98 -18.36 -1.74
N ALA A 79 -8.27 -17.72 -0.61
CA ALA A 79 -9.65 -17.41 -0.20
C ALA A 79 -10.32 -16.42 -1.16
N VAL A 80 -9.62 -15.39 -1.63
CA VAL A 80 -10.13 -14.43 -2.62
C VAL A 80 -10.49 -15.12 -3.93
N GLU A 81 -9.62 -15.99 -4.44
CA GLU A 81 -9.85 -16.69 -5.71
C GLU A 81 -11.04 -17.66 -5.62
N ASN A 82 -11.11 -18.45 -4.55
CA ASN A 82 -12.24 -19.36 -4.31
C ASN A 82 -13.55 -18.61 -4.07
N TRP A 83 -13.50 -17.52 -3.31
CA TRP A 83 -14.66 -16.66 -3.11
C TRP A 83 -15.09 -16.05 -4.43
N ALA A 84 -14.20 -15.42 -5.19
CA ALA A 84 -14.51 -14.77 -6.47
C ALA A 84 -15.15 -15.75 -7.48
N SER A 85 -14.61 -16.97 -7.57
CA SER A 85 -15.14 -18.05 -8.44
C SER A 85 -16.44 -18.70 -7.96
N GLY A 86 -16.88 -18.43 -6.72
CA GLY A 86 -18.11 -18.98 -6.15
C GLY A 86 -17.94 -20.34 -5.47
N ASN A 87 -16.71 -20.83 -5.34
CA ASN A 87 -16.38 -22.06 -4.62
C ASN A 87 -16.37 -21.87 -3.09
N LEU A 88 -16.38 -20.62 -2.62
CA LEU A 88 -16.47 -20.25 -1.21
C LEU A 88 -17.60 -19.24 -1.02
N ALA A 89 -18.54 -19.53 -0.12
CA ALA A 89 -19.62 -18.61 0.21
C ALA A 89 -19.08 -17.42 1.02
N THR A 90 -19.73 -16.26 0.89
CA THR A 90 -19.30 -15.05 1.61
C THR A 90 -19.34 -15.23 3.12
N SER A 91 -20.35 -15.95 3.65
CA SER A 91 -20.47 -16.26 5.08
C SER A 91 -19.33 -17.09 5.65
N ASP A 92 -18.64 -17.84 4.79
CA ASP A 92 -17.61 -18.79 5.17
C ASP A 92 -16.21 -18.16 5.14
N LEU A 93 -16.10 -16.89 4.73
CA LEU A 93 -14.87 -16.13 4.83
C LEU A 93 -14.49 -15.92 6.31
N LEU A 94 -13.23 -16.16 6.64
CA LEU A 94 -12.66 -15.94 7.97
C LEU A 94 -12.44 -14.44 8.29
N TRP A 95 -13.29 -13.56 7.75
CA TRP A 95 -13.14 -12.11 7.80
C TRP A 95 -12.93 -11.58 9.23
N ASN A 96 -13.69 -12.11 10.19
CA ASN A 96 -13.63 -11.67 11.58
C ASN A 96 -12.35 -12.11 12.31
N ASP A 97 -11.75 -13.23 11.88
CA ASP A 97 -10.51 -13.77 12.46
C ASP A 97 -9.25 -13.15 11.84
N TRP A 98 -9.38 -12.56 10.66
CA TRP A 98 -8.31 -11.88 9.97
C TRP A 98 -7.84 -10.60 10.69
N LEU A 99 -6.53 -10.41 10.71
CA LEU A 99 -5.90 -9.12 11.01
C LEU A 99 -6.22 -8.12 9.90
N TYR A 100 -5.97 -6.83 10.17
CA TYR A 100 -6.24 -5.78 9.20
C TYR A 100 -5.43 -5.96 7.90
N GLN A 101 -4.21 -6.50 7.97
CA GLN A 101 -3.37 -6.74 6.78
C GLN A 101 -3.98 -7.81 5.86
N GLU A 102 -4.58 -8.85 6.43
CA GLU A 102 -5.27 -9.91 5.69
C GLU A 102 -6.56 -9.38 5.07
N ARG A 103 -7.36 -8.59 5.81
CA ARG A 103 -8.53 -7.91 5.24
C ARG A 103 -8.16 -6.95 4.11
N TYR A 104 -7.10 -6.16 4.31
CA TYR A 104 -6.56 -5.26 3.31
C TYR A 104 -6.10 -6.03 2.06
N ARG A 105 -5.35 -7.12 2.25
CA ARG A 105 -4.92 -8.00 1.16
C ARG A 105 -6.12 -8.56 0.41
N PHE A 106 -7.12 -9.10 1.11
CA PHE A 106 -8.33 -9.64 0.51
C PHE A 106 -8.98 -8.62 -0.42
N LEU A 107 -9.26 -7.41 0.11
CA LEU A 107 -9.91 -6.33 -0.63
C LEU A 107 -9.06 -5.85 -1.82
N LYS A 108 -7.74 -5.75 -1.68
CA LYS A 108 -6.85 -5.34 -2.77
C LYS A 108 -6.68 -6.43 -3.85
N SER A 109 -6.90 -7.69 -3.49
CA SER A 109 -6.79 -8.83 -4.40
C SER A 109 -8.12 -9.16 -5.12
N ILE A 110 -9.24 -8.48 -4.80
CA ILE A 110 -10.53 -8.73 -5.48
C ILE A 110 -10.38 -8.51 -6.99
N PRO A 111 -10.58 -9.55 -7.82
CA PRO A 111 -10.38 -9.44 -9.26
C PRO A 111 -11.46 -8.57 -9.92
N SER A 112 -11.19 -8.11 -11.15
CA SER A 112 -12.14 -7.31 -11.94
C SER A 112 -13.40 -8.07 -12.33
N SER A 113 -13.37 -9.41 -12.32
CA SER A 113 -14.51 -10.26 -12.62
C SER A 113 -15.61 -10.24 -11.55
N VAL A 114 -15.31 -9.80 -10.33
CA VAL A 114 -16.30 -9.67 -9.25
C VAL A 114 -17.19 -8.47 -9.54
N ASN A 115 -18.51 -8.70 -9.55
CA ASN A 115 -19.51 -7.67 -9.84
C ASN A 115 -20.01 -6.97 -8.56
N VAL A 116 -20.82 -5.92 -8.75
CA VAL A 116 -21.39 -5.13 -7.65
C VAL A 116 -22.25 -5.96 -6.69
N ALA A 117 -23.04 -6.92 -7.20
CA ALA A 117 -23.92 -7.74 -6.36
C ALA A 117 -23.14 -8.56 -5.32
N LYS A 118 -21.95 -9.03 -5.69
CA LYS A 118 -21.07 -9.78 -4.79
C LYS A 118 -20.37 -8.88 -3.77
N LEU A 119 -20.12 -7.61 -4.12
CA LEU A 119 -19.71 -6.61 -3.13
C LEU A 119 -20.86 -6.26 -2.17
N ASP A 120 -22.10 -6.15 -2.65
CA ASP A 120 -23.27 -5.91 -1.79
C ASP A 120 -23.43 -7.02 -0.76
N GLU A 121 -23.29 -8.29 -1.18
CA GLU A 121 -23.30 -9.45 -0.31
C GLU A 121 -22.18 -9.37 0.74
N LEU A 122 -20.95 -9.07 0.31
CA LEU A 122 -19.78 -8.94 1.18
C LEU A 122 -19.97 -7.85 2.25
N ASN A 123 -20.43 -6.67 1.84
CA ASN A 123 -20.70 -5.57 2.77
C ASN A 123 -21.89 -5.86 3.68
N SER A 124 -22.94 -6.50 3.18
CA SER A 124 -24.09 -6.89 4.01
C SER A 124 -23.72 -7.93 5.07
N THR A 125 -22.80 -8.84 4.75
CA THR A 125 -22.35 -9.90 5.65
C THR A 125 -21.40 -9.36 6.73
N PHE A 126 -20.46 -8.50 6.36
CA PHE A 126 -19.37 -8.08 7.25
C PHE A 126 -19.38 -6.61 7.65
N ASN A 127 -20.32 -5.82 7.15
CA ASN A 127 -20.46 -4.38 7.40
C ASN A 127 -19.15 -3.60 7.19
N ILE A 128 -18.47 -3.87 6.07
CA ILE A 128 -17.11 -3.38 5.79
C ILE A 128 -17.07 -1.85 5.71
N SER A 129 -18.06 -1.25 5.05
CA SER A 129 -18.20 0.21 4.91
C SER A 129 -18.21 0.98 6.24
N SER A 130 -18.64 0.34 7.33
CA SER A 130 -18.70 0.93 8.68
C SER A 130 -17.40 0.79 9.47
N THR A 131 -16.35 0.18 8.91
CA THR A 131 -15.10 -0.02 9.65
C THR A 131 -14.43 1.31 10.04
N GLY A 132 -13.85 1.32 11.25
CA GLY A 132 -13.02 2.42 11.75
C GLY A 132 -11.55 2.33 11.33
N ASN A 133 -11.13 1.20 10.73
CA ASN A 133 -9.77 1.04 10.24
C ASN A 133 -9.62 1.68 8.85
N ASN A 134 -8.89 2.79 8.76
CA ASN A 134 -8.74 3.53 7.52
C ASN A 134 -8.04 2.76 6.39
N GLU A 135 -7.17 1.79 6.70
CA GLU A 135 -6.52 0.98 5.65
C GLU A 135 -7.52 0.02 5.00
N VAL A 136 -8.34 -0.65 5.82
CA VAL A 136 -9.40 -1.56 5.34
C VAL A 136 -10.49 -0.75 4.62
N LEU A 137 -10.91 0.37 5.20
CA LEU A 137 -11.92 1.23 4.58
C LEU A 137 -11.44 1.78 3.23
N PHE A 138 -10.20 2.24 3.15
CA PHE A 138 -9.60 2.69 1.89
C PHE A 138 -9.65 1.59 0.82
N ALA A 139 -9.19 0.37 1.12
CA ALA A 139 -9.20 -0.73 0.17
C ALA A 139 -10.64 -1.11 -0.27
N TRP A 140 -11.61 -1.00 0.64
CA TRP A 140 -13.02 -1.22 0.33
C TRP A 140 -13.58 -0.15 -0.60
N LEU A 141 -13.34 1.13 -0.27
CA LEU A 141 -13.83 2.25 -1.06
C LEU A 141 -13.24 2.28 -2.47
N GLU A 142 -11.98 1.88 -2.61
CA GLU A 142 -11.34 1.72 -3.93
C GLU A 142 -12.07 0.65 -4.76
N GLN A 143 -12.38 -0.51 -4.17
CA GLN A 143 -13.18 -1.54 -4.85
C GLN A 143 -14.59 -1.07 -5.17
N ALA A 144 -15.20 -0.29 -4.28
CA ALA A 144 -16.52 0.26 -4.51
C ALA A 144 -16.56 1.23 -5.70
N VAL A 145 -15.54 2.08 -5.85
CA VAL A 145 -15.38 2.96 -7.01
C VAL A 145 -15.17 2.14 -8.28
N LEU A 146 -14.20 1.21 -8.27
CA LEU A 146 -13.84 0.38 -9.43
C LEU A 146 -14.99 -0.47 -9.97
N LYS A 147 -15.97 -0.82 -9.13
CA LYS A 147 -17.08 -1.73 -9.48
C LYS A 147 -18.45 -1.05 -9.44
N GLY A 148 -18.53 0.26 -9.27
CA GLY A 148 -19.81 0.99 -9.28
C GLY A 148 -20.72 0.70 -8.09
N HIS A 149 -20.17 0.39 -6.91
CA HIS A 149 -20.97 0.11 -5.70
C HIS A 149 -21.43 1.41 -5.03
N GLU A 150 -22.53 1.97 -5.55
CA GLU A 150 -23.09 3.26 -5.15
C GLU A 150 -23.45 3.37 -3.66
N ALA A 151 -23.86 2.26 -3.03
CA ALA A 151 -24.18 2.23 -1.61
C ALA A 151 -22.99 2.60 -0.69
N SER A 152 -21.76 2.65 -1.23
CA SER A 152 -20.57 3.09 -0.50
C SER A 152 -20.18 4.55 -0.77
N TYR A 153 -20.87 5.28 -1.66
CA TYR A 153 -20.42 6.61 -2.11
C TYR A 153 -20.57 7.70 -1.06
N ASP A 154 -21.60 7.66 -0.21
CA ASP A 154 -21.71 8.58 0.93
C ASP A 154 -20.53 8.40 1.90
N ARG A 155 -20.11 7.13 2.08
CA ARG A 155 -18.96 6.80 2.91
C ARG A 155 -17.65 7.23 2.25
N LEU A 156 -17.53 7.09 0.92
CA LEU A 156 -16.40 7.58 0.13
C LEU A 156 -16.23 9.09 0.27
N GLU A 157 -17.31 9.86 0.06
CA GLU A 157 -17.29 11.31 0.18
C GLU A 157 -16.88 11.73 1.60
N THR A 158 -17.51 11.14 2.62
CA THR A 158 -17.17 11.41 4.02
C THR A 158 -15.70 11.12 4.32
N PHE A 159 -15.17 10.02 3.78
CA PHE A 159 -13.77 9.64 3.96
C PHE A 159 -12.82 10.65 3.31
N LEU A 160 -13.07 11.02 2.05
CA LEU A 160 -12.25 11.98 1.31
C LEU A 160 -12.29 13.38 1.95
N ILE A 161 -13.44 13.83 2.46
CA ILE A 161 -13.53 15.14 3.12
C ILE A 161 -12.73 15.19 4.43
N ASN A 162 -12.68 14.08 5.18
CA ASN A 162 -12.10 14.05 6.52
C ASN A 162 -10.63 13.57 6.56
N VAL A 163 -10.13 12.92 5.52
CA VAL A 163 -8.80 12.30 5.51
C VAL A 163 -7.89 12.95 4.47
N GLY A 164 -6.88 13.70 4.91
CA GLY A 164 -5.95 14.43 4.02
C GLY A 164 -4.71 13.66 3.54
N ARG A 165 -4.56 12.37 3.86
CA ARG A 165 -3.32 11.62 3.58
C ARG A 165 -3.26 11.19 2.11
N ARG A 166 -2.27 11.71 1.37
CA ARG A 166 -2.06 11.40 -0.08
C ARG A 166 -2.06 9.92 -0.42
N LYS A 167 -1.56 9.06 0.49
CA LYS A 167 -1.61 7.59 0.36
C LYS A 167 -3.02 7.08 0.01
N PHE A 168 -4.07 7.69 0.54
CA PHE A 168 -5.45 7.30 0.27
C PHE A 168 -6.10 8.17 -0.80
N LEU A 169 -5.81 9.48 -0.79
CA LEU A 169 -6.41 10.43 -1.72
C LEU A 169 -6.05 10.11 -3.17
N THR A 170 -4.76 9.97 -3.47
CA THR A 170 -4.30 9.82 -4.84
C THR A 170 -4.90 8.58 -5.51
N PRO A 171 -4.90 7.38 -4.89
CA PRO A 171 -5.50 6.22 -5.52
C PRO A 171 -7.03 6.31 -5.63
N LEU A 172 -7.74 6.89 -4.65
CA LEU A 172 -9.21 7.01 -4.72
C LEU A 172 -9.66 8.01 -5.78
N TYR A 173 -9.04 9.18 -5.85
CA TYR A 173 -9.33 10.13 -6.93
C TYR A 173 -8.94 9.59 -8.29
N LYS A 174 -7.80 8.90 -8.39
CA LYS A 174 -7.42 8.22 -9.64
C LYS A 174 -8.44 7.16 -10.03
N ALA A 175 -8.89 6.32 -9.10
CA ALA A 175 -9.93 5.33 -9.37
C ALA A 175 -11.22 5.98 -9.89
N LEU A 176 -11.64 7.12 -9.32
CA LEU A 176 -12.81 7.87 -9.82
C LEU A 176 -12.60 8.40 -11.25
N LEU A 177 -11.38 8.81 -11.61
CA LEU A 177 -11.08 9.25 -12.98
C LEU A 177 -11.06 8.06 -13.95
N ASP A 178 -10.42 6.96 -13.54
CA ASP A 178 -10.27 5.74 -14.34
C ASP A 178 -11.62 5.04 -14.59
N THR A 179 -12.67 5.33 -13.80
CA THR A 179 -14.04 4.83 -13.95
C THR A 179 -15.03 5.88 -14.52
N ASP A 180 -14.53 6.94 -15.16
CA ASP A 180 -15.34 8.02 -15.76
C ASP A 180 -16.22 8.80 -14.76
N GLN A 181 -15.89 8.78 -13.47
CA GLN A 181 -16.62 9.46 -12.38
C GLN A 181 -16.03 10.85 -12.06
N THR A 182 -15.49 11.54 -13.07
CA THR A 182 -14.80 12.83 -12.92
C THR A 182 -15.67 13.90 -12.24
N ASN A 183 -16.96 13.97 -12.56
CA ASN A 183 -17.87 14.94 -11.93
C ASN A 183 -18.00 14.73 -10.42
N MET A 184 -18.03 13.47 -9.97
CA MET A 184 -18.05 13.13 -8.54
C MET A 184 -16.73 13.51 -7.87
N ALA A 185 -15.60 13.16 -8.50
CA ALA A 185 -14.28 13.54 -8.01
C ALA A 185 -14.16 15.06 -7.80
N LEU A 186 -14.54 15.87 -8.79
CA LEU A 186 -14.48 17.33 -8.70
C LEU A 186 -15.43 17.88 -7.63
N SER A 187 -16.64 17.32 -7.51
CA SER A 187 -17.62 17.72 -6.49
C SER A 187 -17.13 17.46 -5.07
N ILE A 188 -16.61 16.26 -4.80
CA ILE A 188 -16.04 15.91 -3.50
C ILE A 188 -14.80 16.75 -3.21
N TYR A 189 -13.90 16.89 -4.20
CA TYR A 189 -12.69 17.65 -4.01
C TYR A 189 -12.95 19.11 -3.69
N LYS A 190 -13.93 19.75 -4.33
CA LYS A 190 -14.34 21.12 -3.99
C LYS A 190 -14.70 21.29 -2.51
N LYS A 191 -15.33 20.29 -1.90
CA LYS A 191 -15.69 20.27 -0.47
C LYS A 191 -14.48 19.97 0.42
N ALA A 192 -13.62 19.04 0.00
CA ALA A 192 -12.49 18.55 0.78
C ALA A 192 -11.25 19.47 0.73
N ARG A 193 -11.02 20.14 -0.40
CA ARG A 193 -9.83 20.94 -0.71
C ARG A 193 -9.46 21.96 0.38
N PRO A 194 -10.39 22.73 0.98
CA PRO A 194 -10.05 23.69 2.04
C PRO A 194 -9.43 23.04 3.29
N ASN A 195 -9.70 21.75 3.53
CA ASN A 195 -9.21 21.02 4.70
C ASN A 195 -7.89 20.28 4.42
N TYR A 196 -7.45 20.21 3.16
CA TYR A 196 -6.22 19.51 2.80
C TYR A 196 -4.99 20.36 3.09
N HIS A 197 -3.91 19.69 3.50
CA HIS A 197 -2.59 20.31 3.56
C HIS A 197 -2.14 20.73 2.16
N SER A 198 -1.40 21.83 2.03
CA SER A 198 -0.97 22.42 0.75
C SER A 198 -0.30 21.42 -0.20
N VAL A 199 0.52 20.51 0.34
CA VAL A 199 1.16 19.43 -0.44
C VAL A 199 0.14 18.45 -1.02
N ALA A 200 -0.92 18.11 -0.28
CA ALA A 200 -2.00 17.26 -0.79
C ALA A 200 -2.84 18.00 -1.84
N THR A 201 -3.17 19.26 -1.59
CA THR A 201 -3.86 20.14 -2.54
C THR A 201 -3.09 20.23 -3.85
N GLY A 202 -1.79 20.49 -3.83
CA GLY A 202 -0.97 20.55 -5.05
C GLY A 202 -0.98 19.24 -5.85
N THR A 203 -0.89 18.09 -5.18
CA THR A 203 -0.99 16.78 -5.86
C THR A 203 -2.39 16.55 -6.46
N MET A 204 -3.46 16.97 -5.78
CA MET A 204 -4.83 16.77 -6.26
C MET A 204 -5.22 17.78 -7.35
N ASP A 205 -4.75 19.03 -7.28
CA ASP A 205 -4.95 20.04 -8.32
C ASP A 205 -4.31 19.57 -9.64
N GLU A 206 -3.08 19.02 -9.58
CA GLU A 206 -2.41 18.44 -10.75
C GLU A 206 -3.17 17.22 -11.31
N LEU A 207 -3.54 16.28 -10.44
CA LEU A 207 -4.26 15.07 -10.83
C LEU A 207 -5.63 15.38 -11.47
N LEU A 208 -6.36 16.34 -10.91
CA LEU A 208 -7.70 16.74 -11.34
C LEU A 208 -7.69 17.86 -12.39
N LYS A 209 -6.51 18.32 -12.82
CA LYS A 209 -6.32 19.40 -13.81
C LYS A 209 -7.06 20.68 -13.41
N ILE A 210 -6.96 21.06 -12.14
CA ILE A 210 -7.51 22.31 -11.63
C ILE A 210 -6.41 23.36 -11.67
N ASP A 211 -6.56 24.34 -12.56
CA ASP A 211 -5.66 25.50 -12.60
C ASP A 211 -5.76 26.26 -11.27
N GLY A 212 -4.60 26.56 -10.67
CA GLY A 212 -4.44 27.08 -9.30
C GLY A 212 -5.01 28.49 -9.03
N SER A 213 -6.07 28.90 -9.70
CA SER A 213 -6.82 30.12 -9.40
C SER A 213 -7.77 29.88 -8.22
N LYS A 214 -7.28 30.25 -7.03
CA LYS A 214 -7.99 30.64 -5.79
C LYS A 214 -9.40 30.10 -5.58
#